data_AF-A0A2G3AIU8-F1
#
_entry.id   AF-A0A2G3AIU8-F1
#
_cell.length_a   1.000
_cell.length_b   1.000
_cell.length_c   1.000
_cell.angle_alpha   90.00
_cell.angle_beta   90.00
_cell.angle_gamma   90.00
#
_symmetry.space_group_name_H-M   'P 1'
#
loop_
_entity.id
_entity.type
_entity.pdbx_description
1 polymer ?
#
loop_
_entity_poly.entity_id
_entity_poly.type
_entity_poly.pdbx_seq_one_letter_code
_entity_poly.pdbx_strand_id
1 'polypeptide(L)'
;MNILRLLYPHLPIYKPQLTSTHSISHRISRAFLATIVFFFYLLCLKIGLICFTHENFYQFFFYSSKLILISIEITALALYYHLYNGVHHLLMDF
;
A
#
# COMPACT_ATOMS: atom_id res chain seq x y z
N MET A 1 34.39 3.16 -16.15
CA MET A 1 33.70 4.02 -15.17
C MET A 1 34.15 3.62 -13.75
N ASN A 2 35.44 3.81 -13.42
CA ASN A 2 36.04 3.32 -12.16
C ASN A 2 36.70 4.46 -11.37
N ILE A 3 35.89 5.40 -10.89
CA ILE A 3 36.29 6.33 -9.81
C ILE A 3 35.24 6.17 -8.71
N LEU A 4 35.66 5.70 -7.54
CA LEU A 4 34.79 5.60 -6.37
C LEU A 4 34.59 6.99 -5.77
N ARG A 5 33.64 7.73 -6.33
CA ARG A 5 33.17 8.99 -5.74
C ARG A 5 32.12 8.67 -4.68
N LEU A 6 32.36 9.13 -3.45
CA LEU A 6 31.39 9.03 -2.37
C LEU A 6 30.15 9.87 -2.72
N LEU A 7 28.97 9.28 -2.51
CA LEU A 7 27.70 9.97 -2.62
C LEU A 7 27.51 10.82 -1.35
N TYR A 8 27.20 12.10 -1.50
CA TYR A 8 26.82 12.92 -0.35
C TYR A 8 25.53 12.38 0.28
N PRO A 9 25.43 12.40 1.62
CA PRO A 9 24.19 12.04 2.30
C PRO A 9 23.11 13.04 1.86
N HIS A 10 21.97 12.56 1.38
CA HIS A 10 20.87 13.40 0.89
C HIS A 10 19.62 13.20 1.74
N LEU A 11 19.09 11.97 1.80
CA LEU A 11 17.91 11.67 2.63
C LEU A 11 18.11 11.95 4.14
N PRO A 12 19.24 11.57 4.78
CA PRO A 12 19.37 11.72 6.23
C PRO A 12 19.50 13.19 6.69
N ILE A 13 19.99 14.07 5.81
CA ILE A 13 20.20 15.49 6.12
C ILE A 13 19.09 16.39 5.56
N TYR A 14 18.21 15.84 4.70
CA TYR A 14 17.13 16.59 4.10
C TYR A 14 16.03 16.88 5.12
N LYS A 15 15.59 18.14 5.19
CA LYS A 15 14.46 18.55 6.01
C LYS A 15 13.14 18.21 5.29
N PRO A 16 12.27 17.35 5.86
CA PRO A 16 11.00 17.01 5.23
C PRO A 16 10.12 18.25 4.99
N GLN A 17 9.58 18.36 3.77
CA GLN A 17 8.62 19.40 3.39
C GLN A 17 7.22 18.78 3.28
N LEU A 18 6.16 19.54 3.55
CA LEU A 18 4.79 19.01 3.46
C LEU A 18 4.45 18.51 2.06
N THR A 19 4.89 19.21 1.01
CA THR A 19 4.65 18.80 -0.38
C THR A 19 5.36 17.48 -0.72
N SER A 20 6.58 17.27 -0.22
CA SER A 20 7.31 16.03 -0.44
C SER A 20 6.73 14.87 0.35
N THR A 21 6.26 15.10 1.59
CA THR A 21 5.55 14.07 2.36
C THR A 21 4.22 13.69 1.70
N HIS A 22 3.44 14.64 1.17
CA HIS A 22 2.22 14.34 0.43
C HIS A 22 2.47 13.47 -0.81
N SER A 23 3.50 13.80 -1.61
CA SER A 23 3.88 13.02 -2.79
C SER A 23 4.29 11.58 -2.44
N ILE A 24 5.10 11.41 -1.39
CA ILE A 24 5.54 10.08 -0.93
C ILE A 24 4.35 9.28 -0.39
N SER A 25 3.53 9.88 0.47
CA SER A 25 2.34 9.22 1.05
C SER A 25 1.35 8.80 -0.04
N HIS A 26 1.18 9.57 -1.11
CA HIS A 26 0.28 9.21 -2.22
C HIS A 26 0.79 8.00 -3.02
N ARG A 27 2.12 7.87 -3.15
CA ARG A 27 2.73 6.67 -3.75
C ARG A 27 2.59 5.45 -2.84
N ILE A 28 2.75 5.62 -1.54
CA ILE A 28 2.56 4.55 -0.55
C ILE A 28 1.11 4.06 -0.55
N SER A 29 0.13 4.98 -0.50
CA SER A 29 -1.29 4.59 -0.52
C SER A 29 -1.66 3.85 -1.81
N ARG A 30 -1.14 4.30 -2.96
CA ARG A 30 -1.32 3.60 -4.24
C ARG A 30 -0.76 2.17 -4.20
N ALA A 31 0.49 2.00 -3.76
CA ALA A 31 1.14 0.70 -3.71
C ALA A 31 0.42 -0.26 -2.75
N PHE A 32 -0.01 0.25 -1.60
CA PHE A 32 -0.79 -0.50 -0.62
C PHE A 32 -2.12 -0.99 -1.21
N LEU A 33 -2.91 -0.11 -1.83
CA LEU A 33 -4.19 -0.47 -2.45
C LEU A 33 -4.01 -1.47 -3.59
N ALA A 34 -3.00 -1.28 -4.45
CA ALA A 34 -2.69 -2.22 -5.53
C ALA A 34 -2.33 -3.62 -4.98
N THR A 35 -1.59 -3.67 -3.87
CA THR A 35 -1.22 -4.93 -3.21
C THR A 35 -2.46 -5.64 -2.66
N ILE A 36 -3.40 -4.91 -2.05
CA ILE A 36 -4.65 -5.47 -1.56
C ILE A 36 -5.45 -6.09 -2.72
N VAL A 37 -5.64 -5.35 -3.80
CA VAL A 37 -6.38 -5.84 -4.97
C VAL A 37 -5.72 -7.07 -5.56
N PHE A 38 -4.39 -7.05 -5.72
CA PHE A 38 -3.63 -8.19 -6.22
C PHE A 38 -3.70 -9.41 -5.29
N PHE A 39 -3.64 -9.19 -3.98
CA PHE A 39 -3.77 -10.25 -2.99
C PHE A 39 -5.16 -10.89 -3.05
N PHE A 40 -6.23 -10.11 -3.10
CA PHE A 40 -7.60 -10.63 -3.26
C PHE A 40 -7.78 -11.38 -4.58
N TYR A 41 -7.19 -10.89 -5.67
CA TYR A 41 -7.20 -11.59 -6.96
C TYR A 41 -6.57 -12.98 -6.84
N LEU A 42 -5.36 -13.09 -6.26
CA LEU A 42 -4.71 -14.38 -6.06
C LEU A 42 -5.51 -15.29 -5.12
N LEU A 43 -5.97 -14.72 -4.00
CA LEU A 43 -6.64 -15.48 -2.95
C LEU A 43 -7.98 -16.03 -3.42
N CYS A 44 -8.85 -15.18 -3.98
CA CYS A 44 -10.21 -15.57 -4.33
C CYS A 44 -10.30 -16.25 -5.70
N LEU A 45 -9.61 -15.72 -6.71
CA LEU A 45 -9.79 -16.16 -8.10
C LEU A 45 -8.82 -17.26 -8.53
N LYS A 46 -7.64 -17.37 -7.90
CA LYS A 46 -6.65 -18.40 -8.26
C LYS A 46 -6.59 -19.56 -7.28
N ILE A 47 -6.67 -19.30 -5.98
CA ILE A 47 -6.39 -20.30 -4.93
C ILE A 47 -7.62 -20.52 -4.01
N GLY A 48 -8.76 -19.89 -4.32
CA GLY A 48 -9.92 -19.85 -3.42
C GLY A 48 -10.41 -21.23 -2.99
N LEU A 49 -10.45 -22.20 -3.91
CA LEU A 49 -10.86 -23.57 -3.60
C LEU A 49 -10.00 -24.18 -2.48
N ILE A 50 -8.68 -24.03 -2.55
CA ILE A 50 -7.75 -24.56 -1.54
C ILE A 50 -7.91 -23.80 -0.22
N CYS A 51 -8.02 -22.48 -0.28
CA CYS A 51 -8.13 -21.65 0.93
C CYS A 51 -9.40 -21.92 1.76
N PHE A 52 -10.50 -22.32 1.11
CA PHE A 52 -11.77 -22.59 1.79
C PHE A 52 -12.03 -24.09 2.06
N THR A 53 -11.25 -25.01 1.47
CA THR A 53 -11.43 -26.46 1.67
C THR A 53 -10.38 -27.08 2.58
N HIS A 54 -9.17 -26.51 2.66
CA HIS A 54 -8.15 -27.00 3.58
C HIS A 54 -8.32 -26.43 4.99
N GLU A 55 -8.45 -27.32 5.97
CA GLU A 55 -8.69 -26.98 7.39
C GLU A 55 -7.65 -26.02 7.95
N ASN A 56 -6.36 -26.25 7.67
CA ASN A 56 -5.27 -25.41 8.16
C ASN A 56 -5.36 -23.97 7.62
N PHE A 57 -5.69 -23.81 6.34
CA PHE A 57 -5.85 -22.49 5.72
C PHE A 57 -7.10 -21.79 6.25
N TYR A 58 -8.20 -22.53 6.37
CA TYR A 58 -9.44 -22.01 6.92
C TYR A 58 -9.25 -21.53 8.37
N GLN A 59 -8.59 -22.32 9.21
CA GLN A 59 -8.28 -21.95 10.59
C GLN A 59 -7.41 -20.68 10.65
N PHE A 60 -6.39 -20.58 9.80
CA PHE A 60 -5.56 -19.37 9.71
C PHE A 60 -6.40 -18.12 9.43
N PHE A 61 -7.25 -18.14 8.39
CA PHE A 61 -8.13 -17.01 8.06
C PHE A 61 -9.13 -16.70 9.19
N PHE A 62 -9.67 -17.73 9.84
CA PHE A 62 -10.58 -17.58 10.96
C PHE A 62 -9.90 -16.87 12.15
N TYR A 63 -8.68 -17.25 12.52
CA TYR A 63 -7.97 -16.58 13.62
C TYR A 63 -7.52 -15.16 13.25
N SER A 64 -7.11 -14.94 11.99
CA SER A 64 -6.76 -13.62 11.48
C SER A 64 -7.97 -12.69 11.34
N SER A 65 -9.21 -13.20 11.41
CA SER A 65 -10.44 -12.40 11.26
C SER A 65 -10.54 -11.24 12.26
N LYS A 66 -9.91 -11.36 13.43
CA LYS A 66 -9.84 -10.30 14.45
C LYS A 66 -9.16 -9.03 13.93
N LEU A 67 -8.29 -9.14 12.93
CA LEU A 67 -7.59 -8.01 12.31
C LEU A 67 -8.39 -7.37 11.17
N ILE A 68 -9.51 -7.96 10.75
CA ILE A 68 -10.29 -7.48 9.60
C ILE A 68 -10.78 -6.06 9.82
N LEU A 69 -11.31 -5.74 11.01
CA LEU A 69 -11.83 -4.40 11.28
C LEU A 69 -10.76 -3.33 11.10
N ILE A 70 -9.59 -3.54 11.72
CA ILE A 70 -8.45 -2.62 11.62
C ILE A 70 -7.95 -2.53 10.18
N SER A 71 -7.91 -3.66 9.47
CA SER A 71 -7.51 -3.70 8.05
C SER A 71 -8.46 -2.91 7.16
N ILE A 72 -9.77 -2.98 7.41
CA ILE A 72 -10.79 -2.21 6.68
C ILE A 72 -10.60 -0.72 6.94
N GLU A 73 -10.42 -0.29 8.18
CA GLU A 73 -10.20 1.13 8.53
C GLU A 73 -8.94 1.70 7.85
N ILE A 74 -7.82 0.98 7.91
CA ILE A 74 -6.57 1.39 7.24
C ILE A 74 -6.77 1.46 5.72
N THR A 75 -7.51 0.49 5.15
CA THR A 75 -7.80 0.46 3.71
C THR A 75 -8.70 1.61 3.30
N ALA A 76 -9.73 1.93 4.08
CA ALA A 76 -10.60 3.07 3.84
C ALA A 76 -9.83 4.39 3.90
N LEU A 77 -8.95 4.56 4.90
CA LEU A 77 -8.09 5.73 5.02
C LEU A 77 -7.14 5.87 3.82
N ALA A 78 -6.48 4.77 3.42
CA ALA A 78 -5.59 4.76 2.27
C ALA A 78 -6.32 5.09 0.96
N LEU A 79 -7.53 4.55 0.78
CA LEU A 79 -8.39 4.82 -0.37
C LEU A 79 -8.80 6.30 -0.41
N TYR A 80 -9.32 6.82 0.71
CA TYR A 80 -9.71 8.23 0.82
C TYR A 80 -8.53 9.16 0.50
N TYR A 81 -7.37 8.91 1.10
CA TYR A 81 -6.17 9.69 0.87
C TYR A 81 -5.70 9.63 -0.59
N HIS A 82 -5.69 8.43 -1.18
CA HIS A 82 -5.29 8.23 -2.57
C HIS A 82 -6.21 8.97 -3.55
N LEU A 83 -7.53 8.84 -3.37
CA LEU A 83 -8.52 9.51 -4.21
C LEU A 83 -8.43 11.03 -4.09
N TYR A 84 -8.40 11.55 -2.85
CA TYR A 84 -8.33 13.00 -2.62
C TYR A 84 -7.09 13.61 -3.28
N ASN A 85 -5.91 13.04 -3.03
CA ASN A 85 -4.68 13.57 -3.58
C ASN A 85 -4.56 13.31 -5.10
N GLY A 86 -5.18 12.25 -5.61
CA GLY A 86 -5.29 11.97 -7.04
C GLY A 86 -6.15 13.01 -7.77
N VAL A 87 -7.32 13.35 -7.23
CA VAL A 87 -8.17 14.43 -7.76
C VAL A 87 -7.46 15.76 -7.69
N HIS A 88 -6.81 16.08 -6.57
CA HIS A 88 -5.99 17.30 -6.45
C HIS A 88 -4.89 17.34 -7.53
N HIS A 89 -4.20 16.22 -7.78
CA HIS A 89 -3.17 16.16 -8.83
C HIS A 89 -3.77 16.43 -10.22
N LEU A 90 -4.89 15.78 -10.56
CA LEU A 90 -5.58 16.02 -11.83
C LEU A 90 -5.99 17.49 -11.98
N LEU A 91 -6.55 18.10 -10.93
CA LEU A 91 -6.94 19.52 -10.95
C LEU A 91 -5.77 20.49 -11.11
N MET A 92 -4.55 20.10 -10.69
CA MET A 92 -3.35 20.92 -10.87
C MET A 92 -2.68 20.68 -12.23
N ASP A 93 -2.96 19.55 -12.87
CA ASP A 93 -2.45 19.20 -14.20
C ASP A 93 -3.25 19.90 -15.33
N PHE A 94 -4.49 20.33 -15.06
CA PHE A 94 -5.36 21.09 -15.98
C PHE A 94 -5.25 22.60 -15.75
#